data_AF-A0A399SEZ1-F1
#
_entry.id   AF-A0A399SEZ1-F1
#
_cell.length_a   1.000
_cell.length_b   1.000
_cell.length_c   1.000
_cell.angle_alpha   90.00
_cell.angle_beta   90.00
_cell.angle_gamma   90.00
#
_symmetry.space_group_name_H-M   'P 1'
#
loop_
_entity.id
_entity.type
_entity.pdbx_description
1 polymer ?
#
loop_
_entity_poly.entity_id
_entity_poly.type
_entity_poly.pdbx_seq_one_letter_code
_entity_poly.pdbx_strand_id
1 'polypeptide(L)'
;MQHQEFPDLSNLITLRQNLHQHPELSGSESETSDRIQGFITQYNPDEVYTGLGGNGLALVFHGNASKDGPTIIFRAELDALPIAATNLSLPYTSVRAGIGHKCGHDGHMAILAGLGALLHQGRPAQGKVVLLFQPAEETGAGAWAILQDKVFQANIKPDYVFGLHNLPGWPKHQVIVRDNVFAAASTGMVVELTGKPSHAAEPENGVSPGQAMAEIVLAFNNIVAQKQTFQDLTLLTVIHARLGEIAFGTNPGFATVMATLRSYRPQDLQTLKILAAAAVQQIAATYGLQHSIRFAEEFPATINHQQEVQLVRQAARALQLQVTEAVHPFRWSEDFGHFTAKYKGAFFGLGSGTDQPQLHHSDYDFPDDLIPTGARLFYAIIQEIIN
;
A
#
# COMPACT_ATOMS: atom_id res chain seq x y z
N MET A 1 -31.25 -5.11 7.61
CA MET A 1 -30.57 -4.91 6.31
C MET A 1 -29.82 -6.15 5.78
N GLN A 2 -29.56 -7.20 6.58
CA GLN A 2 -28.83 -8.40 6.11
C GLN A 2 -29.57 -9.28 5.07
N HIS A 3 -30.88 -9.07 4.84
CA HIS A 3 -31.69 -9.88 3.91
C HIS A 3 -32.03 -9.18 2.59
N GLN A 4 -31.51 -7.98 2.35
CA GLN A 4 -31.74 -7.28 1.10
C GLN A 4 -30.60 -7.63 0.14
N GLU A 5 -30.96 -8.17 -1.02
CA GLU A 5 -30.02 -8.49 -2.10
C GLU A 5 -29.13 -7.27 -2.39
N PHE A 6 -27.81 -7.50 -2.49
CA PHE A 6 -26.87 -6.40 -2.77
C PHE A 6 -27.03 -5.98 -4.23
N PRO A 7 -27.16 -4.68 -4.51
CA PRO A 7 -27.40 -4.24 -5.88
C PRO A 7 -26.22 -4.61 -6.77
N ASP A 8 -26.53 -5.16 -7.94
CA ASP A 8 -25.56 -5.39 -9.00
C ASP A 8 -24.39 -6.36 -8.68
N LEU A 9 -24.57 -7.22 -7.66
CA LEU A 9 -23.51 -8.12 -7.18
C LEU A 9 -22.90 -9.00 -8.29
N SER A 10 -23.72 -9.54 -9.20
CA SER A 10 -23.21 -10.38 -10.29
C SER A 10 -22.28 -9.62 -11.23
N ASN A 11 -22.56 -8.34 -11.51
CA ASN A 11 -21.71 -7.53 -12.37
C ASN A 11 -20.43 -7.08 -11.64
N LEU A 12 -20.51 -6.83 -10.32
CA LEU A 12 -19.33 -6.54 -9.50
C LEU A 12 -18.38 -7.74 -9.40
N ILE A 13 -18.92 -8.95 -9.26
CA ILE A 13 -18.14 -10.19 -9.34
C ILE A 13 -17.50 -10.34 -10.71
N THR A 14 -18.26 -10.08 -11.78
CA THR A 14 -17.74 -10.12 -13.16
C THR A 14 -16.62 -9.11 -13.38
N LEU A 15 -16.77 -7.88 -12.85
CA LEU A 15 -15.71 -6.86 -12.84
C LEU A 15 -14.47 -7.38 -12.13
N ARG A 16 -14.61 -7.87 -10.89
CA ARG A 16 -13.49 -8.40 -10.09
C ARG A 16 -12.74 -9.49 -10.85
N GLN A 17 -13.47 -10.45 -11.42
CA GLN A 17 -12.90 -11.53 -12.22
C GLN A 17 -12.20 -11.03 -13.48
N ASN A 18 -12.75 -10.01 -14.15
CA ASN A 18 -12.11 -9.39 -15.31
C ASN A 18 -10.79 -8.69 -14.94
N LEU A 19 -10.77 -7.97 -13.80
CA LEU A 19 -9.56 -7.34 -13.26
C LEU A 19 -8.51 -8.40 -12.88
N HIS A 20 -8.92 -9.47 -12.19
CA HIS A 20 -8.06 -10.60 -11.82
C HIS A 20 -7.38 -11.25 -13.04
N GLN A 21 -8.12 -11.36 -14.15
CA GLN A 21 -7.64 -11.94 -15.39
C GLN A 21 -6.65 -11.03 -16.13
N HIS A 22 -6.73 -9.70 -15.96
CA HIS A 22 -5.92 -8.71 -16.65
C HIS A 22 -5.10 -7.82 -15.68
N PRO A 23 -4.25 -8.41 -14.82
CA PRO A 23 -3.55 -7.66 -13.80
C PRO A 23 -2.43 -6.80 -14.41
N GLU A 24 -2.17 -5.62 -13.83
CA GLU A 24 -1.12 -4.71 -14.30
C GLU A 24 -0.18 -4.31 -13.16
N LEU A 25 1.12 -4.20 -13.46
CA LEU A 25 2.12 -3.82 -12.46
C LEU A 25 2.02 -2.33 -12.11
N SER A 26 2.54 -1.98 -10.94
CA SER A 26 2.68 -0.60 -10.46
C SER A 26 3.24 0.34 -11.54
N GLY A 27 2.53 1.43 -11.81
CA GLY A 27 2.85 2.44 -12.83
C GLY A 27 2.43 2.09 -14.26
N SER A 28 1.88 0.90 -14.52
CA SER A 28 1.45 0.42 -15.85
C SER A 28 -0.04 0.09 -15.93
N GLU A 29 -0.85 0.58 -14.99
CA GLU A 29 -2.26 0.22 -14.76
C GLU A 29 -3.27 0.95 -15.66
N SER A 30 -2.87 1.30 -16.89
CA SER A 30 -3.73 2.05 -17.81
C SER A 30 -4.97 1.26 -18.22
N GLU A 31 -4.86 -0.03 -18.52
CA GLU A 31 -5.99 -0.86 -18.92
C GLU A 31 -6.93 -1.19 -17.75
N THR A 32 -6.37 -1.33 -16.54
CA THR A 32 -7.14 -1.47 -15.29
C THR A 32 -7.95 -0.19 -15.05
N SER A 33 -7.31 0.97 -15.16
CA SER A 33 -7.95 2.28 -15.03
C SER A 33 -9.12 2.44 -16.01
N ASP A 34 -8.92 2.09 -17.28
CA ASP A 34 -9.94 2.12 -18.32
C ASP A 34 -11.11 1.16 -18.02
N ARG A 35 -10.84 -0.05 -17.51
CA ARG A 35 -11.89 -1.02 -17.12
C ARG A 35 -12.75 -0.48 -15.98
N ILE A 36 -12.12 0.09 -14.96
CA ILE A 36 -12.83 0.70 -13.84
C ILE A 36 -13.67 1.88 -14.30
N GLN A 37 -13.09 2.78 -15.11
CA GLN A 37 -13.83 3.92 -15.65
C GLN A 37 -15.04 3.45 -16.46
N GLY A 38 -14.83 2.52 -17.39
CA GLY A 38 -15.89 1.94 -18.22
C GLY A 38 -17.01 1.33 -17.38
N PHE A 39 -16.66 0.57 -16.34
CA PHE A 39 -17.64 -0.04 -15.44
C PHE A 39 -18.41 1.00 -14.61
N ILE A 40 -17.73 1.93 -13.94
CA ILE A 40 -18.38 2.82 -12.96
C ILE A 40 -19.25 3.89 -13.62
N THR A 41 -19.01 4.23 -14.91
CA THR A 41 -19.86 5.20 -15.64
C THR A 41 -21.35 4.87 -15.59
N GLN A 42 -21.72 3.58 -15.52
CA GLN A 42 -23.12 3.14 -15.41
C GLN A 42 -23.83 3.63 -14.14
N TYR A 43 -23.07 4.02 -13.11
CA TYR A 43 -23.58 4.55 -11.84
C TYR A 43 -23.75 6.08 -11.83
N ASN A 44 -23.53 6.74 -12.98
CA ASN A 44 -23.73 8.18 -13.20
C ASN A 44 -22.97 9.10 -12.21
N PRO A 45 -21.62 8.99 -12.10
CA PRO A 45 -20.84 9.98 -11.32
C PRO A 45 -21.03 11.39 -11.90
N ASP A 46 -21.00 12.41 -11.02
CA ASP A 46 -21.16 13.81 -11.42
C ASP A 46 -19.91 14.38 -12.08
N GLU A 47 -18.74 13.97 -11.59
CA GLU A 47 -17.44 14.41 -12.10
C GLU A 47 -16.52 13.17 -12.18
N VAL A 48 -15.68 13.14 -13.22
CA VAL A 48 -14.69 12.09 -13.42
C VAL A 48 -13.35 12.74 -13.72
N TYR A 49 -12.36 12.42 -12.91
CA TYR A 49 -10.98 12.86 -13.09
C TYR A 49 -10.12 11.63 -13.38
N THR A 50 -9.37 11.65 -14.48
CA THR A 50 -8.45 10.59 -14.87
C THR A 50 -7.02 11.11 -14.93
N GLY A 51 -6.06 10.20 -14.95
CA GLY A 51 -4.65 10.57 -15.05
C GLY A 51 -4.06 11.11 -13.74
N LEU A 52 -4.71 10.85 -12.60
CA LEU A 52 -4.31 11.37 -11.30
C LEU A 52 -3.07 10.62 -10.81
N GLY A 53 -1.94 11.33 -10.65
CA GLY A 53 -0.71 10.71 -10.17
C GLY A 53 -0.21 9.56 -11.04
N GLY A 54 -0.48 9.59 -12.35
CA GLY A 54 -0.22 8.47 -13.27
C GLY A 54 -1.54 7.92 -13.83
N ASN A 55 -1.84 6.65 -13.56
CA ASN A 55 -3.05 5.98 -14.06
C ASN A 55 -4.27 6.11 -13.14
N GLY A 56 -4.18 6.91 -12.07
CA GLY A 56 -5.25 7.04 -11.09
C GLY A 56 -6.49 7.72 -11.63
N LEU A 57 -7.64 7.44 -11.01
CA LEU A 57 -8.90 8.09 -11.33
C LEU A 57 -9.75 8.36 -10.08
N ALA A 58 -10.52 9.43 -10.12
CA ALA A 58 -11.46 9.81 -9.08
C ALA A 58 -12.85 10.02 -9.68
N LEU A 59 -13.86 9.38 -9.10
CA LEU A 59 -15.26 9.57 -9.48
C LEU A 59 -16.01 10.22 -8.34
N VAL A 60 -16.63 11.37 -8.61
CA VAL A 60 -17.28 12.22 -7.60
C VAL A 60 -18.78 12.08 -7.67
N PHE A 61 -19.40 11.86 -6.52
CA PHE A 61 -20.83 11.77 -6.32
C PHE A 61 -21.28 12.91 -5.40
N HIS A 62 -22.08 13.83 -5.93
CA HIS A 62 -22.63 14.93 -5.15
C HIS A 62 -23.81 14.49 -4.29
N GLY A 63 -23.99 15.19 -3.17
CA GLY A 63 -25.20 15.10 -2.37
C GLY A 63 -26.43 15.61 -3.13
N ASN A 64 -27.58 14.99 -2.88
CA ASN A 64 -28.82 15.31 -3.61
C ASN A 64 -29.38 16.69 -3.26
N ALA A 65 -29.24 17.16 -2.02
CA ALA A 65 -29.80 18.43 -1.58
C ALA A 65 -28.80 19.59 -1.72
N SER A 66 -27.51 19.35 -1.46
CA SER A 66 -26.46 20.35 -1.64
C SER A 66 -25.10 19.71 -1.93
N LYS A 67 -24.25 20.44 -2.65
CA LYS A 67 -22.81 20.12 -2.80
C LYS A 67 -21.98 20.64 -1.63
N ASP A 68 -22.55 21.53 -0.82
CA ASP A 68 -21.92 22.03 0.40
C ASP A 68 -21.92 20.95 1.47
N GLY A 69 -20.83 20.81 2.20
CA GLY A 69 -20.63 19.74 3.18
C GLY A 69 -19.26 19.09 3.03
N PRO A 70 -19.01 18.00 3.77
CA PRO A 70 -17.71 17.35 3.76
C PRO A 70 -17.42 16.65 2.42
N THR A 71 -16.15 16.64 2.02
CA THR A 71 -15.65 15.74 0.97
C THR A 71 -15.03 14.50 1.59
N ILE A 72 -15.62 13.34 1.30
CA ILE A 72 -15.23 12.04 1.85
C ILE A 72 -14.63 11.18 0.74
N ILE A 73 -13.34 10.83 0.85
CA ILE A 73 -12.68 9.88 -0.06
C ILE A 73 -12.80 8.45 0.48
N PHE A 74 -13.11 7.52 -0.41
CA PHE A 74 -12.85 6.10 -0.24
C PHE A 74 -11.84 5.63 -1.29
N ARG A 75 -10.78 4.95 -0.86
CA ARG A 75 -9.63 4.57 -1.70
C ARG A 75 -9.59 3.06 -1.96
N ALA A 76 -9.24 2.70 -3.18
CA ALA A 76 -8.81 1.36 -3.58
C ALA A 76 -7.62 1.46 -4.56
N GLU A 77 -6.83 0.40 -4.68
CA GLU A 77 -5.59 0.32 -5.45
C GLU A 77 -5.85 -0.33 -6.81
N LEU A 78 -5.07 0.04 -7.84
CA LEU A 78 -5.20 -0.48 -9.20
C LEU A 78 -4.21 -1.61 -9.51
N ASP A 79 -3.06 -1.61 -8.84
CA ASP A 79 -1.92 -2.43 -9.24
C ASP A 79 -1.97 -3.87 -8.73
N ALA A 80 -1.21 -4.71 -9.42
CA ALA A 80 -0.99 -6.11 -9.14
C ALA A 80 0.52 -6.37 -8.91
N LEU A 81 0.85 -7.63 -8.62
CA LEU A 81 2.19 -8.06 -8.24
C LEU A 81 2.88 -8.87 -9.35
N PRO A 82 4.22 -8.87 -9.41
CA PRO A 82 5.01 -9.74 -10.30
C PRO A 82 5.08 -11.18 -9.75
N ILE A 83 3.90 -11.77 -9.51
CA ILE A 83 3.72 -13.11 -8.95
C ILE A 83 2.80 -13.91 -9.87
N ALA A 84 3.29 -15.05 -10.36
CA ALA A 84 2.50 -15.95 -11.18
C ALA A 84 1.36 -16.58 -10.37
N ALA A 85 0.16 -16.65 -10.95
CA ALA A 85 -0.95 -17.41 -10.37
C ALA A 85 -0.72 -18.92 -10.52
N THR A 86 -0.93 -19.68 -9.45
CA THR A 86 -0.88 -21.17 -9.47
C THR A 86 -2.26 -21.81 -9.55
N ASN A 87 -3.33 -21.05 -9.30
CA ASN A 87 -4.71 -21.49 -9.40
C ASN A 87 -5.17 -21.53 -10.87
N LEU A 88 -4.56 -22.38 -11.68
CA LEU A 88 -4.79 -22.46 -13.14
C LEU A 88 -6.18 -23.01 -13.52
N SER A 89 -6.93 -23.53 -12.56
CA SER A 89 -8.28 -24.07 -12.76
C SER A 89 -9.38 -23.00 -12.68
N LEU A 90 -9.07 -21.78 -12.26
CA LEU A 90 -10.06 -20.70 -12.19
C LEU A 90 -10.36 -20.20 -13.62
N PRO A 91 -11.64 -19.97 -13.98
CA PRO A 91 -11.99 -19.49 -15.32
C PRO A 91 -11.47 -18.07 -15.61
N TYR A 92 -11.08 -17.34 -14.55
CA TYR A 92 -10.57 -15.98 -14.58
C TYR A 92 -9.09 -15.88 -14.15
N THR A 93 -8.32 -16.96 -14.21
CA THR A 93 -6.86 -16.90 -13.98
C THR A 93 -6.20 -15.86 -14.88
N SER A 94 -5.21 -15.14 -14.35
CA SER A 94 -4.42 -14.16 -15.09
C SER A 94 -3.94 -14.68 -16.45
N VAL A 95 -4.19 -13.89 -17.50
CA VAL A 95 -3.64 -14.14 -18.85
C VAL A 95 -2.28 -13.45 -19.05
N ARG A 96 -1.80 -12.68 -18.07
CA ARG A 96 -0.51 -12.01 -18.12
C ARG A 96 0.55 -12.85 -17.40
N ALA A 97 1.53 -13.35 -18.15
CA ALA A 97 2.56 -14.24 -17.64
C ALA A 97 3.33 -13.59 -16.48
N GLY A 98 3.36 -14.28 -15.33
CA GLY A 98 4.12 -13.83 -14.16
C GLY A 98 3.49 -12.68 -13.37
N ILE A 99 2.27 -12.26 -13.67
CA ILE A 99 1.59 -11.14 -13.01
C ILE A 99 0.24 -11.61 -12.46
N GLY A 100 -0.13 -11.18 -11.25
CA GLY A 100 -1.37 -11.55 -10.60
C GLY A 100 -1.77 -10.62 -9.47
N HIS A 101 -3.08 -10.42 -9.27
CA HIS A 101 -3.60 -9.76 -8.06
C HIS A 101 -3.48 -10.71 -6.86
N LYS A 102 -2.34 -10.64 -6.17
CA LYS A 102 -2.02 -11.49 -5.00
C LYS A 102 -2.06 -10.75 -3.67
N CYS A 103 -2.46 -9.48 -3.71
CA CYS A 103 -2.81 -8.69 -2.53
C CYS A 103 -4.33 -8.47 -2.37
N GLY A 104 -5.11 -8.75 -3.43
CA GLY A 104 -6.58 -8.61 -3.42
C GLY A 104 -7.10 -7.24 -3.89
N HIS A 105 -6.25 -6.42 -4.51
CA HIS A 105 -6.62 -5.09 -5.03
C HIS A 105 -7.77 -5.14 -6.04
N ASP A 106 -7.90 -6.22 -6.82
CA ASP A 106 -9.08 -6.48 -7.66
C ASP A 106 -10.38 -6.54 -6.85
N GLY A 107 -10.34 -7.17 -5.68
CA GLY A 107 -11.44 -7.19 -4.72
C GLY A 107 -11.73 -5.83 -4.09
N HIS A 108 -10.69 -5.05 -3.76
CA HIS A 108 -10.84 -3.70 -3.24
C HIS A 108 -11.49 -2.76 -4.27
N MET A 109 -11.07 -2.85 -5.54
CA MET A 109 -11.69 -2.14 -6.64
C MET A 109 -13.17 -2.50 -6.80
N ALA A 110 -13.50 -3.79 -6.72
CA ALA A 110 -14.88 -4.26 -6.79
C ALA A 110 -15.74 -3.79 -5.60
N ILE A 111 -15.18 -3.76 -4.39
CA ILE A 111 -15.81 -3.15 -3.21
C ILE A 111 -16.11 -1.68 -3.46
N LEU A 112 -15.13 -0.92 -3.97
CA LEU A 112 -15.29 0.51 -4.20
C LEU A 112 -16.27 0.81 -5.33
N ALA A 113 -16.27 0.00 -6.39
CA ALA A 113 -17.32 0.04 -7.42
C ALA A 113 -18.70 -0.28 -6.85
N GLY A 114 -18.80 -1.24 -5.92
CA GLY A 114 -20.02 -1.56 -5.19
C GLY A 114 -20.54 -0.40 -4.33
N LEU A 115 -19.65 0.43 -3.78
CA LEU A 115 -20.04 1.70 -3.16
C LEU A 115 -20.67 2.66 -4.17
N GLY A 116 -20.14 2.72 -5.39
CA GLY A 116 -20.75 3.44 -6.52
C GLY A 116 -22.18 2.99 -6.81
N ALA A 117 -22.43 1.67 -6.80
CA ALA A 117 -23.78 1.12 -6.97
C ALA A 117 -24.74 1.58 -5.85
N LEU A 118 -24.28 1.60 -4.59
CA LEU A 118 -25.08 2.11 -3.47
C LEU A 118 -25.35 3.62 -3.58
N LEU A 119 -24.35 4.42 -3.97
CA LEU A 119 -24.49 5.86 -4.17
C LEU A 119 -25.43 6.20 -5.34
N HIS A 120 -25.45 5.36 -6.37
CA HIS A 120 -26.40 5.49 -7.47
C HIS A 120 -27.86 5.34 -6.99
N GLN A 121 -28.11 4.41 -6.08
CA GLN A 121 -29.44 4.20 -5.50
C GLN A 121 -29.81 5.23 -4.44
N GLY A 122 -28.83 5.68 -3.64
CA GLY A 122 -29.04 6.58 -2.52
C GLY A 122 -27.83 7.47 -2.28
N ARG A 123 -27.84 8.66 -2.87
CA ARG A 123 -26.82 9.70 -2.64
C ARG A 123 -26.87 10.20 -1.20
N PRO A 124 -25.74 10.72 -0.67
CA PRO A 124 -25.78 11.49 0.57
C PRO A 124 -26.70 12.72 0.45
N ALA A 125 -27.17 13.24 1.59
CA ALA A 125 -27.99 14.45 1.58
C ALA A 125 -27.19 15.69 1.14
N GLN A 126 -25.93 15.80 1.59
CA GLN A 126 -25.07 16.95 1.36
C GLN A 126 -23.60 16.54 1.16
N GLY A 127 -22.74 17.46 0.74
CA GLY A 127 -21.32 17.22 0.53
C GLY A 127 -20.99 16.40 -0.72
N LYS A 128 -19.82 15.75 -0.70
CA LYS A 128 -19.28 14.97 -1.82
C LYS A 128 -18.69 13.66 -1.35
N VAL A 129 -18.94 12.59 -2.11
CA VAL A 129 -18.26 11.30 -1.94
C VAL A 129 -17.39 11.06 -3.16
N VAL A 130 -16.14 10.69 -2.93
CA VAL A 130 -15.14 10.51 -3.98
C VAL A 130 -14.62 9.07 -3.91
N LEU A 131 -14.82 8.34 -5.00
CA LEU A 131 -14.24 7.02 -5.19
C LEU A 131 -12.88 7.20 -5.87
N LEU A 132 -11.80 7.03 -5.09
CA LEU A 132 -10.43 7.20 -5.57
C LEU A 132 -9.81 5.84 -5.85
N PHE A 133 -9.44 5.62 -7.11
CA PHE A 133 -8.72 4.45 -7.57
C PHE A 133 -7.27 4.85 -7.82
N GLN A 134 -6.37 4.37 -6.97
CA GLN A 134 -4.98 4.79 -6.90
C GLN A 134 -4.06 3.80 -7.64
N PRO A 135 -3.10 4.24 -8.46
CA PRO A 135 -2.06 3.37 -9.02
C PRO A 135 -0.92 3.14 -8.03
N ALA A 136 -0.07 2.15 -8.31
CA ALA A 136 1.28 2.00 -7.76
C ALA A 136 1.39 1.96 -6.22
N GLU A 137 0.46 1.32 -5.52
CA GLU A 137 0.56 1.11 -4.07
C GLU A 137 1.76 0.25 -3.71
N GLU A 138 2.03 -0.83 -4.45
CA GLU A 138 3.04 -1.85 -4.09
C GLU A 138 4.48 -1.31 -4.13
N THR A 139 4.68 -0.11 -4.69
CA THR A 139 5.97 0.61 -4.74
C THR A 139 6.05 1.81 -3.78
N GLY A 140 4.95 2.14 -3.11
CA GLY A 140 4.82 3.30 -2.23
C GLY A 140 4.70 4.64 -2.95
N ALA A 141 4.60 4.63 -4.29
CA ALA A 141 4.65 5.85 -5.10
C ALA A 141 3.27 6.46 -5.35
N GLY A 142 2.22 5.63 -5.32
CA GLY A 142 0.87 5.96 -5.76
C GLY A 142 0.21 7.11 -5.03
N ALA A 143 0.05 6.95 -3.71
CA ALA A 143 -0.63 7.93 -2.88
C ALA A 143 0.10 9.27 -2.90
N TRP A 144 1.45 9.24 -2.85
CA TRP A 144 2.26 10.43 -2.96
C TRP A 144 2.03 11.15 -4.30
N ALA A 145 2.04 10.42 -5.42
CA ALA A 145 1.82 11.01 -6.74
C ALA A 145 0.44 11.68 -6.85
N ILE A 146 -0.62 11.04 -6.34
CA ILE A 146 -1.96 11.64 -6.29
C ILE A 146 -1.97 12.93 -5.44
N LEU A 147 -1.34 12.92 -4.28
CA LEU A 147 -1.31 14.09 -3.40
C LEU A 147 -0.55 15.28 -3.99
N GLN A 148 0.41 15.03 -4.88
CA GLN A 148 1.15 16.05 -5.62
C GLN A 148 0.47 16.46 -6.94
N ASP A 149 -0.57 15.73 -7.36
CA ASP A 149 -1.29 16.00 -8.59
C ASP A 149 -2.07 17.32 -8.52
N LYS A 150 -1.88 18.18 -9.53
CA LYS A 150 -2.49 19.51 -9.57
C LYS A 150 -4.01 19.47 -9.74
N VAL A 151 -4.51 18.49 -10.50
CA VAL A 151 -5.95 18.30 -10.72
C VAL A 151 -6.60 17.82 -9.42
N PHE A 152 -5.97 16.87 -8.72
CA PHE A 152 -6.44 16.43 -7.41
C PHE A 152 -6.48 17.59 -6.40
N GLN A 153 -5.40 18.35 -6.28
CA GLN A 153 -5.29 19.48 -5.35
C GLN A 153 -6.31 20.59 -5.65
N ALA A 154 -6.58 20.86 -6.92
CA ALA A 154 -7.50 21.91 -7.33
C ALA A 154 -8.96 21.54 -7.05
N ASN A 155 -9.35 20.28 -7.30
CA ASN A 155 -10.76 19.92 -7.43
C ASN A 155 -11.33 19.08 -6.29
N ILE A 156 -10.52 18.25 -5.61
CA ILE A 156 -11.07 17.28 -4.64
C ILE A 156 -11.11 17.84 -3.21
N LYS A 157 -10.00 18.36 -2.68
CA LYS A 157 -9.91 18.93 -1.31
C LYS A 157 -10.61 18.10 -0.22
N PRO A 158 -10.03 16.96 0.19
CA PRO A 158 -10.65 16.02 1.13
C PRO A 158 -10.76 16.57 2.55
N ASP A 159 -11.88 16.29 3.21
CA ASP A 159 -12.03 16.43 4.67
C ASP A 159 -11.73 15.11 5.39
N TYR A 160 -12.16 14.00 4.78
CA TYR A 160 -11.99 12.64 5.28
C TYR A 160 -11.46 11.70 4.21
N VAL A 161 -10.68 10.70 4.63
CA VAL A 161 -10.17 9.63 3.77
C VAL A 161 -10.26 8.28 4.47
N PHE A 162 -10.85 7.30 3.79
CA PHE A 162 -10.98 5.93 4.28
C PHE A 162 -10.49 4.93 3.24
N GLY A 163 -9.94 3.83 3.73
CA GLY A 163 -9.53 2.69 2.91
C GLY A 163 -9.66 1.42 3.75
N LEU A 164 -9.65 0.28 3.07
CA LEU A 164 -9.60 -1.00 3.75
C LEU A 164 -8.64 -1.96 3.05
N HIS A 165 -8.23 -2.99 3.78
CA HIS A 165 -7.51 -4.11 3.20
C HIS A 165 -8.15 -5.44 3.60
N ASN A 166 -8.27 -6.40 2.68
CA ASN A 166 -8.63 -7.77 3.03
C ASN A 166 -7.53 -8.45 3.87
N LEU A 167 -7.88 -9.13 4.96
CA LEU A 167 -6.92 -9.76 5.87
C LEU A 167 -7.15 -11.26 6.03
N PRO A 168 -6.29 -12.11 5.43
CA PRO A 168 -6.25 -13.54 5.70
C PRO A 168 -5.91 -13.84 7.16
N GLY A 169 -6.37 -14.98 7.66
CA GLY A 169 -6.18 -15.40 9.06
C GLY A 169 -7.21 -14.81 10.03
N TRP A 170 -8.07 -13.90 9.58
CA TRP A 170 -9.21 -13.38 10.33
C TRP A 170 -10.53 -13.95 9.79
N PRO A 171 -11.52 -14.24 10.65
CA PRO A 171 -12.86 -14.63 10.22
C PRO A 171 -13.44 -13.73 9.13
N LYS A 172 -14.10 -14.33 8.14
CA LYS A 172 -14.77 -13.59 7.06
C LYS A 172 -15.73 -12.53 7.63
N HIS A 173 -15.76 -11.36 7.01
CA HIS A 173 -16.59 -10.20 7.36
C HIS A 173 -16.27 -9.53 8.70
N GLN A 174 -15.28 -10.01 9.46
CA GLN A 174 -14.85 -9.34 10.67
C GLN A 174 -14.15 -8.03 10.31
N VAL A 175 -14.43 -6.97 11.06
CA VAL A 175 -13.77 -5.66 10.90
C VAL A 175 -12.64 -5.56 11.90
N ILE A 176 -11.43 -5.30 11.41
CA ILE A 176 -10.24 -5.13 12.24
C ILE A 176 -9.88 -3.66 12.26
N VAL A 177 -9.87 -3.07 13.46
CA VAL A 177 -9.55 -1.65 13.65
C VAL A 177 -8.35 -1.50 14.55
N ARG A 178 -7.72 -0.34 14.47
CA ARG A 178 -6.69 0.09 15.40
C ARG A 178 -6.58 1.61 15.39
N ASP A 179 -6.51 2.18 16.58
CA ASP A 179 -6.21 3.60 16.77
C ASP A 179 -4.71 3.86 16.59
N ASN A 180 -4.36 5.05 16.10
CA ASN A 180 -2.98 5.44 15.80
C ASN A 180 -2.36 4.50 14.75
N VAL A 181 -1.12 4.02 14.96
CA VAL A 181 -0.39 3.23 13.96
C VAL A 181 -1.14 1.93 13.66
N PHE A 182 -1.73 1.85 12.46
CA PHE A 182 -2.36 0.66 11.91
C PHE A 182 -1.31 -0.24 11.24
N ALA A 183 -0.48 0.31 10.36
CA ALA A 183 0.57 -0.40 9.62
C ALA A 183 1.92 0.31 9.71
N ALA A 184 3.01 -0.46 9.62
CA ALA A 184 4.37 0.02 9.84
C ALA A 184 4.85 0.94 8.71
N ALA A 185 5.72 1.90 9.05
CA ALA A 185 6.51 2.62 8.06
C ALA A 185 7.63 1.72 7.51
N SER A 186 8.00 1.89 6.24
CA SER A 186 9.08 1.13 5.60
C SER A 186 9.82 1.98 4.57
N THR A 187 11.10 1.69 4.35
CA THR A 187 11.89 2.24 3.24
C THR A 187 13.03 1.31 2.86
N GLY A 188 13.32 1.21 1.57
CA GLY A 188 14.57 0.65 1.08
C GLY A 188 15.72 1.64 1.21
N MET A 189 16.87 1.19 1.67
CA MET A 189 18.14 1.92 1.66
C MET A 189 19.07 1.25 0.66
N VAL A 190 19.63 2.02 -0.27
CA VAL A 190 20.62 1.55 -1.24
C VAL A 190 21.93 2.29 -0.98
N VAL A 191 22.95 1.53 -0.64
CA VAL A 191 24.32 2.00 -0.42
C VAL A 191 25.17 1.56 -1.59
N GLU A 192 25.82 2.51 -2.26
CA GLU A 192 26.83 2.23 -3.28
C GLU A 192 28.19 2.66 -2.75
N LEU A 193 29.18 1.79 -2.89
CA LEU A 193 30.57 2.03 -2.52
C LEU A 193 31.41 2.01 -3.79
N THR A 194 32.23 3.02 -3.97
CA THR A 194 33.13 3.17 -5.12
C THR A 194 34.56 3.31 -4.65
N GLY A 195 35.40 2.39 -5.13
CA GLY A 195 36.84 2.37 -4.93
C GLY A 195 37.56 2.27 -6.27
N LYS A 196 38.59 1.43 -6.36
CA LYS A 196 39.41 1.25 -7.55
C LYS A 196 39.72 -0.22 -7.77
N PRO A 197 39.35 -0.82 -8.92
CA PRO A 197 39.70 -2.20 -9.20
C PRO A 197 41.20 -2.35 -9.48
N SER A 198 41.72 -3.55 -9.27
CA SER A 198 43.10 -3.92 -9.63
C SER A 198 43.20 -5.37 -10.07
N HIS A 199 44.38 -5.80 -10.53
CA HIS A 199 44.63 -7.21 -10.77
C HIS A 199 44.55 -7.99 -9.44
N ALA A 200 43.92 -9.16 -9.43
CA ALA A 200 43.72 -9.94 -8.19
C ALA A 200 45.04 -10.36 -7.51
N ALA A 201 46.13 -10.49 -8.28
CA ALA A 201 47.47 -10.78 -7.75
C ALA A 201 48.21 -9.53 -7.22
N GLU A 202 47.65 -8.33 -7.42
CA GLU A 202 48.23 -7.04 -6.98
C GLU A 202 47.13 -6.18 -6.34
N PRO A 203 46.53 -6.64 -5.22
CA PRO A 203 45.42 -5.93 -4.57
C PRO A 203 45.80 -4.54 -4.06
N GLU A 204 47.08 -4.30 -3.75
CA GLU A 204 47.63 -3.02 -3.28
C GLU A 204 47.51 -1.88 -4.32
N ASN A 205 47.34 -2.22 -5.60
CA ASN A 205 47.16 -1.23 -6.67
C ASN A 205 45.72 -0.70 -6.78
N GLY A 206 44.80 -1.25 -5.97
CA GLY A 206 43.38 -0.92 -5.93
C GLY A 206 42.91 -0.43 -4.54
N VAL A 207 41.62 -0.13 -4.45
CA VAL A 207 40.90 0.20 -3.22
C VAL A 207 39.62 -0.62 -3.24
N SER A 208 39.64 -1.78 -2.58
CA SER A 208 38.53 -2.73 -2.62
C SER A 208 37.46 -2.39 -1.58
N PRO A 209 36.17 -2.37 -1.94
CA PRO A 209 35.09 -2.13 -0.99
C PRO A 209 34.71 -3.38 -0.18
N GLY A 210 35.37 -4.52 -0.37
CA GLY A 210 34.98 -5.79 0.25
C GLY A 210 34.94 -5.75 1.78
N GLN A 211 35.94 -5.14 2.42
CA GLN A 211 35.98 -5.01 3.89
C GLN A 211 34.92 -4.04 4.41
N ALA A 212 34.80 -2.86 3.77
CA ALA A 212 33.76 -1.90 4.10
C ALA A 212 32.34 -2.48 3.97
N MET A 213 32.08 -3.23 2.90
CA MET A 213 30.79 -3.90 2.69
C MET A 213 30.47 -4.88 3.82
N ALA A 214 31.44 -5.71 4.22
CA ALA A 214 31.26 -6.66 5.32
C ALA A 214 30.97 -5.96 6.66
N GLU A 215 31.71 -4.88 6.95
CA GLU A 215 31.48 -4.08 8.15
C GLU A 215 30.12 -3.39 8.16
N ILE A 216 29.65 -2.87 7.01
CA ILE A 216 28.32 -2.26 6.91
C ILE A 216 27.22 -3.27 7.22
N VAL A 217 27.32 -4.49 6.67
CA VAL A 217 26.34 -5.56 6.95
C VAL A 217 26.32 -5.91 8.45
N LEU A 218 27.48 -5.97 9.10
CA LEU A 218 27.56 -6.22 10.54
C LEU A 218 27.02 -5.04 11.37
N ALA A 219 27.35 -3.80 10.99
CA ALA A 219 26.89 -2.59 11.65
C ALA A 219 25.36 -2.49 11.61
N PHE A 220 24.76 -2.80 10.47
CA PHE A 220 23.30 -2.85 10.30
C PHE A 220 22.63 -3.82 11.27
N ASN A 221 23.17 -5.03 11.45
CA ASN A 221 22.67 -5.99 12.44
C ASN A 221 22.84 -5.47 13.88
N ASN A 222 23.95 -4.80 14.17
CA ASN A 222 24.24 -4.25 15.50
C ASN A 222 23.30 -3.09 15.87
N ILE A 223 22.95 -2.22 14.92
CA ILE A 223 22.06 -1.08 15.15
C ILE A 223 20.69 -1.55 15.66
N VAL A 224 20.09 -2.56 15.02
CA VAL A 224 18.77 -3.07 15.45
C VAL A 224 18.80 -3.96 16.67
N ALA A 225 19.96 -4.51 17.03
CA ALA A 225 20.14 -5.22 18.30
C ALA A 225 20.05 -4.28 19.52
N GLN A 226 20.29 -2.98 19.34
CA GLN A 226 20.24 -1.96 20.40
C GLN A 226 18.79 -1.50 20.66
N LYS A 227 17.94 -2.42 21.13
CA LYS A 227 16.50 -2.17 21.34
C LYS A 227 16.19 -0.97 22.22
N GLN A 228 17.06 -0.64 23.18
CA GLN A 228 16.91 0.51 24.07
C GLN A 228 16.95 1.87 23.37
N THR A 229 17.46 1.92 22.13
CA THR A 229 17.53 3.15 21.32
C THR A 229 16.17 3.52 20.73
N PHE A 230 15.26 2.55 20.59
CA PHE A 230 13.97 2.72 19.92
C PHE A 230 12.83 2.59 20.92
N GLN A 231 11.76 3.33 20.67
CA GLN A 231 10.60 3.33 21.57
C GLN A 231 9.60 2.21 21.22
N ASP A 232 9.62 1.72 20.00
CA ASP A 232 8.78 0.60 19.52
C ASP A 232 9.57 -0.31 18.55
N LEU A 233 8.89 -1.26 17.90
CA LEU A 233 9.49 -2.19 16.96
C LEU A 233 10.22 -1.46 15.83
N THR A 234 11.49 -1.82 15.63
CA THR A 234 12.30 -1.49 14.46
C THR A 234 12.91 -2.74 13.84
N LEU A 235 13.06 -2.74 12.52
CA LEU A 235 13.71 -3.79 11.74
C LEU A 235 14.62 -3.15 10.70
N LEU A 236 15.77 -3.78 10.48
CA LEU A 236 16.72 -3.44 9.42
C LEU A 236 17.21 -4.78 8.89
N THR A 237 16.82 -5.10 7.67
CA THR A 237 17.14 -6.37 7.04
C THR A 237 17.96 -6.11 5.79
N VAL A 238 19.18 -6.64 5.73
CA VAL A 238 19.96 -6.63 4.48
C VAL A 238 19.29 -7.60 3.50
N ILE A 239 18.86 -7.09 2.36
CA ILE A 239 18.12 -7.85 1.33
C ILE A 239 18.98 -8.15 0.10
N HIS A 240 20.08 -7.41 -0.09
CA HIS A 240 20.98 -7.59 -1.22
C HIS A 240 22.39 -7.10 -0.87
N ALA A 241 23.38 -7.85 -1.33
CA ALA A 241 24.78 -7.43 -1.29
C ALA A 241 25.49 -7.93 -2.55
N ARG A 242 26.20 -7.04 -3.24
CA ARG A 242 26.99 -7.34 -4.44
C ARG A 242 28.35 -6.69 -4.33
N LEU A 243 29.40 -7.46 -4.63
CA LEU A 243 30.79 -7.00 -4.64
C LEU A 243 31.40 -7.25 -6.01
N GLY A 244 31.63 -6.18 -6.77
CA GLY A 244 32.21 -6.25 -8.11
C GLY A 244 31.43 -7.13 -9.09
N GLU A 245 32.17 -7.65 -10.08
CA GLU A 245 31.70 -8.59 -11.10
C GLU A 245 32.22 -10.00 -10.82
N ILE A 246 31.59 -11.00 -11.45
CA ILE A 246 32.04 -12.41 -11.38
C ILE A 246 33.31 -12.57 -12.24
N ALA A 247 34.47 -12.23 -11.67
CA ALA A 247 35.77 -12.28 -12.36
C ALA A 247 36.92 -12.61 -11.39
N PHE A 248 37.50 -13.82 -11.49
CA PHE A 248 38.57 -14.28 -10.59
C PHE A 248 39.87 -13.44 -10.69
N GLY A 249 40.13 -12.80 -11.83
CA GLY A 249 41.36 -12.04 -12.08
C GLY A 249 41.32 -10.59 -11.55
N THR A 250 40.23 -10.17 -10.92
CA THR A 250 40.00 -8.75 -10.61
C THR A 250 39.69 -8.54 -9.13
N ASN A 251 40.45 -7.66 -8.49
CA ASN A 251 40.10 -7.08 -7.20
C ASN A 251 38.94 -6.08 -7.40
N PRO A 252 37.81 -6.21 -6.68
CA PRO A 252 36.61 -5.40 -6.90
C PRO A 252 36.84 -3.89 -6.75
N GLY A 253 36.22 -3.09 -7.62
CA GLY A 253 36.25 -1.62 -7.54
C GLY A 253 34.95 -0.98 -7.03
N PHE A 254 33.89 -1.76 -6.83
CA PHE A 254 32.61 -1.26 -6.35
C PHE A 254 31.86 -2.32 -5.55
N ALA A 255 30.93 -1.88 -4.69
CA ALA A 255 29.97 -2.74 -4.01
C ALA A 255 28.62 -2.04 -3.85
N THR A 256 27.57 -2.84 -3.73
CA THR A 256 26.21 -2.38 -3.40
C THR A 256 25.69 -3.17 -2.21
N VAL A 257 25.14 -2.47 -1.23
CA VAL A 257 24.39 -3.06 -0.11
C VAL A 257 23.00 -2.46 -0.10
N MET A 258 21.96 -3.30 -0.11
CA MET A 258 20.58 -2.85 0.04
C MET A 258 19.96 -3.45 1.29
N ALA A 259 19.19 -2.64 1.99
CA ALA A 259 18.47 -3.05 3.18
C ALA A 259 17.06 -2.46 3.21
N THR A 260 16.13 -3.18 3.82
CA THR A 260 14.79 -2.68 4.16
C THR A 260 14.79 -2.25 5.62
N LEU A 261 14.46 -0.98 5.86
CA LEU A 261 14.29 -0.39 7.18
C LEU A 261 12.78 -0.28 7.45
N ARG A 262 12.35 -0.64 8.66
CA ARG A 262 10.94 -0.65 9.05
C ARG A 262 10.77 -0.26 10.50
N SER A 263 9.66 0.42 10.81
CA SER A 263 9.32 0.81 12.16
C SER A 263 7.82 1.01 12.34
N TYR A 264 7.29 0.72 13.53
CA TYR A 264 5.93 1.16 13.88
C TYR A 264 5.84 2.67 14.08
N ARG A 265 6.92 3.33 14.49
CA ARG A 265 6.93 4.76 14.75
C ARG A 265 7.75 5.53 13.71
N PRO A 266 7.21 6.62 13.13
CA PRO A 266 7.96 7.44 12.19
C PRO A 266 9.27 7.99 12.78
N GLN A 267 9.28 8.37 14.05
CA GLN A 267 10.48 8.89 14.72
C GLN A 267 11.57 7.82 14.85
N ASP A 268 11.19 6.59 15.17
CA ASP A 268 12.13 5.47 15.27
C ASP A 268 12.67 5.08 13.88
N LEU A 269 11.86 5.16 12.82
CA LEU A 269 12.34 4.98 11.44
C LEU A 269 13.39 6.05 11.07
N GLN A 270 13.12 7.31 11.43
CA GLN A 270 14.05 8.40 11.15
C GLN A 270 15.37 8.22 11.91
N THR A 271 15.31 7.84 13.19
CA THR A 271 16.51 7.49 13.97
C THR A 271 17.28 6.35 13.31
N LEU A 272 16.57 5.29 12.86
CA LEU A 272 17.19 4.16 12.17
C LEU A 272 17.90 4.57 10.87
N LYS A 273 17.27 5.43 10.05
CA LYS A 273 17.87 6.00 8.83
C LYS A 273 19.15 6.77 9.15
N ILE A 274 19.13 7.61 10.19
CA ILE A 274 20.28 8.42 10.61
C ILE A 274 21.43 7.54 11.07
N LEU A 275 21.17 6.57 11.96
CA LEU A 275 22.20 5.67 12.48
C LEU A 275 22.82 4.80 11.38
N ALA A 276 21.99 4.24 10.49
CA ALA A 276 22.46 3.45 9.37
C ALA A 276 23.32 4.27 8.40
N ALA A 277 22.89 5.49 8.06
CA ALA A 277 23.65 6.37 7.18
C ALA A 277 24.99 6.81 7.81
N ALA A 278 24.99 7.14 9.11
CA ALA A 278 26.21 7.51 9.83
C ALA A 278 27.22 6.35 9.87
N ALA A 279 26.76 5.11 10.10
CA ALA A 279 27.61 3.93 10.08
C ALA A 279 28.25 3.72 8.70
N VAL A 280 27.47 3.82 7.62
CA VAL A 280 27.98 3.73 6.24
C VAL A 280 29.04 4.79 5.98
N GLN A 281 28.76 6.05 6.33
CA GLN A 281 29.69 7.16 6.12
C GLN A 281 31.01 6.94 6.87
N GLN A 282 30.95 6.52 8.13
CA GLN A 282 32.13 6.26 8.95
C GLN A 282 32.97 5.11 8.39
N ILE A 283 32.33 4.00 8.05
CA ILE A 283 33.02 2.81 7.51
C ILE A 283 33.64 3.13 6.15
N ALA A 284 32.89 3.77 5.24
CA ALA A 284 33.43 4.16 3.93
C ALA A 284 34.66 5.07 4.07
N ALA A 285 34.64 6.02 5.01
CA ALA A 285 35.77 6.90 5.29
C ALA A 285 37.00 6.14 5.81
N THR A 286 36.82 5.17 6.72
CA THR A 286 37.92 4.31 7.23
C THR A 286 38.66 3.59 6.10
N TYR A 287 37.94 3.19 5.05
CA TYR A 287 38.51 2.47 3.91
C TYR A 287 38.86 3.38 2.71
N GLY A 288 38.72 4.70 2.83
CA GLY A 288 39.04 5.65 1.76
C GLY A 288 38.14 5.52 0.53
N LEU A 289 36.89 5.09 0.70
CA LEU A 289 35.92 4.87 -0.37
C LEU A 289 35.02 6.08 -0.58
N GLN A 290 34.63 6.32 -1.83
CA GLN A 290 33.47 7.13 -2.14
C GLN A 290 32.19 6.33 -1.86
N HIS A 291 31.11 7.00 -1.46
CA HIS A 291 29.83 6.35 -1.25
C HIS A 291 28.65 7.23 -1.68
N SER A 292 27.55 6.57 -2.03
CA SER A 292 26.23 7.19 -2.19
C SER A 292 25.23 6.43 -1.32
N ILE A 293 24.22 7.15 -0.81
CA ILE A 293 23.09 6.55 -0.11
C ILE A 293 21.83 7.16 -0.72
N ARG A 294 20.90 6.31 -1.15
CA ARG A 294 19.55 6.72 -1.54
C ARG A 294 18.51 5.88 -0.84
N PHE A 295 17.36 6.49 -0.59
CA PHE A 295 16.16 5.79 -0.13
C PHE A 295 15.24 5.52 -1.32
N ALA A 296 14.51 4.42 -1.24
CA ALA A 296 13.55 3.99 -2.26
C ALA A 296 12.33 3.38 -1.56
N GLU A 297 11.22 3.26 -2.30
CA GLU A 297 9.99 2.59 -1.82
C GLU A 297 9.61 3.06 -0.41
N GLU A 298 9.42 4.37 -0.27
CA GLU A 298 9.16 5.02 1.03
C GLU A 298 7.67 4.94 1.37
N PHE A 299 7.34 4.14 2.38
CA PHE A 299 6.02 4.02 2.95
C PHE A 299 6.00 4.70 4.33
N PRO A 300 5.25 5.79 4.52
CA PRO A 300 4.96 6.32 5.85
C PRO A 300 4.21 5.29 6.69
N ALA A 301 4.27 5.42 8.01
CA ALA A 301 3.37 4.66 8.88
C ALA A 301 1.94 5.06 8.57
N THR A 302 1.03 4.09 8.45
CA THR A 302 -0.39 4.38 8.35
C THR A 302 -0.91 4.67 9.76
N ILE A 303 -1.19 5.95 10.04
CA ILE A 303 -1.61 6.40 11.37
C ILE A 303 -3.07 6.82 11.31
N ASN A 304 -3.93 5.98 11.84
CA ASN A 304 -5.35 6.25 11.96
C ASN A 304 -5.64 7.32 13.00
N HIS A 305 -6.58 8.19 12.68
CA HIS A 305 -7.12 9.17 13.60
C HIS A 305 -8.23 8.55 14.44
N GLN A 306 -8.19 8.72 15.76
CA GLN A 306 -9.09 8.03 16.70
C GLN A 306 -10.57 8.27 16.39
N GLN A 307 -10.96 9.50 16.06
CA GLN A 307 -12.35 9.86 15.75
C GLN A 307 -12.85 9.10 14.51
N GLU A 308 -12.02 8.97 13.49
CA GLU A 308 -12.35 8.31 12.24
C GLU A 308 -12.40 6.79 12.39
N VAL A 309 -11.58 6.21 13.28
CA VAL A 309 -11.75 4.80 13.65
C VAL A 309 -13.06 4.58 14.41
N GLN A 310 -13.52 5.54 15.24
CA GLN A 310 -14.84 5.43 15.86
C GLN A 310 -15.98 5.39 14.83
N LEU A 311 -15.88 6.16 13.73
CA LEU A 311 -16.85 6.08 12.63
C LEU A 311 -16.88 4.69 11.99
N VAL A 312 -15.72 4.05 11.79
CA VAL A 312 -15.64 2.66 11.32
C VAL A 312 -16.32 1.70 12.30
N ARG A 313 -16.09 1.87 13.61
CA ARG A 313 -16.74 1.05 14.65
C ARG A 313 -18.26 1.22 14.66
N GLN A 314 -18.75 2.45 14.51
CA GLN A 314 -20.17 2.77 14.46
C GLN A 314 -20.84 2.16 13.22
N ALA A 315 -20.22 2.33 12.05
CA ALA A 315 -20.65 1.72 10.80
C ALA A 315 -20.72 0.19 10.89
N ALA A 316 -19.69 -0.45 11.43
CA ALA A 316 -19.67 -1.90 11.65
C ALA A 316 -20.78 -2.36 12.61
N ARG A 317 -21.02 -1.60 13.70
CA ARG A 317 -22.10 -1.88 14.66
C ARG A 317 -23.48 -1.76 14.00
N ALA A 318 -23.71 -0.73 13.18
CA ALA A 318 -24.96 -0.54 12.44
C ALA A 318 -25.25 -1.72 11.49
N LEU A 319 -24.20 -2.34 10.96
CA LEU A 319 -24.27 -3.53 10.11
C LEU A 319 -24.25 -4.86 10.88
N GLN A 320 -24.19 -4.81 12.22
CA GLN A 320 -24.09 -5.98 13.10
C GLN A 320 -22.87 -6.86 12.80
N LEU A 321 -21.76 -6.24 12.38
CA LEU A 321 -20.49 -6.91 12.12
C LEU A 321 -19.67 -7.02 13.41
N GLN A 322 -18.91 -8.11 13.52
CA GLN A 322 -17.93 -8.28 14.59
C GLN A 322 -16.77 -7.32 14.37
N VAL A 323 -16.35 -6.63 15.43
CA VAL A 323 -15.22 -5.70 15.41
C VAL A 323 -14.14 -6.22 16.33
N THR A 324 -12.88 -6.14 15.92
CA THR A 324 -11.74 -6.51 16.76
C THR A 324 -10.63 -5.46 16.68
N GLU A 325 -10.07 -5.13 17.84
CA GLU A 325 -8.91 -4.25 17.95
C GLU A 325 -7.63 -5.06 17.73
N ALA A 326 -6.84 -4.68 16.73
CA ALA A 326 -5.52 -5.28 16.55
C ALA A 326 -4.61 -4.88 17.73
N VAL A 327 -4.07 -5.87 18.44
CA VAL A 327 -3.24 -5.66 19.65
C VAL A 327 -1.96 -4.89 19.31
N HIS A 328 -1.35 -5.20 18.17
CA HIS A 328 -0.15 -4.55 17.64
C HIS A 328 -0.43 -3.95 16.26
N PRO A 329 0.33 -2.94 15.83
CA PRO A 329 0.33 -2.53 14.45
C PRO A 329 0.69 -3.71 13.54
N PHE A 330 0.15 -3.71 12.34
CA PHE A 330 0.54 -4.66 11.31
C PHE A 330 1.96 -4.38 10.84
N ARG A 331 2.70 -5.47 10.60
CA ARG A 331 4.10 -5.35 10.18
C ARG A 331 4.23 -4.88 8.74
N TRP A 332 3.29 -5.20 7.86
CA TRP A 332 3.31 -4.72 6.48
C TRP A 332 3.16 -3.19 6.44
N SER A 333 3.48 -2.63 5.28
CA SER A 333 3.43 -1.19 5.02
C SER A 333 2.39 -0.93 3.95
N GLU A 334 1.92 0.30 3.91
CA GLU A 334 0.80 0.71 3.08
C GLU A 334 0.94 2.21 2.83
N ASP A 335 0.92 2.60 1.56
CA ASP A 335 1.20 3.98 1.16
C ASP A 335 0.02 4.93 1.44
N PHE A 336 -1.14 4.39 1.83
CA PHE A 336 -2.26 5.13 2.42
C PHE A 336 -1.83 5.99 3.63
N GLY A 337 -0.69 5.65 4.26
CA GLY A 337 0.00 6.50 5.23
C GLY A 337 0.22 7.94 4.75
N HIS A 338 0.44 8.16 3.46
CA HIS A 338 0.53 9.51 2.88
C HIS A 338 -0.77 10.31 3.01
N PHE A 339 -1.93 9.68 2.84
CA PHE A 339 -3.22 10.35 3.03
C PHE A 339 -3.47 10.68 4.49
N THR A 340 -3.28 9.70 5.38
CA THR A 340 -3.50 9.90 6.82
C THR A 340 -2.49 10.86 7.46
N ALA A 341 -1.33 11.09 6.85
CA ALA A 341 -0.42 12.15 7.28
C ALA A 341 -0.95 13.56 7.01
N LYS A 342 -1.93 13.72 6.10
CA LYS A 342 -2.44 15.03 5.64
C LYS A 342 -3.91 15.27 5.95
N TYR A 343 -4.73 14.21 5.96
CA TYR A 343 -6.17 14.28 6.12
C TYR A 343 -6.63 13.36 7.25
N LYS A 344 -7.74 13.74 7.88
CA LYS A 344 -8.42 12.89 8.86
C LYS A 344 -8.85 11.61 8.19
N GLY A 345 -8.56 10.46 8.79
CA GLY A 345 -8.86 9.20 8.13
C GLY A 345 -8.55 7.96 8.94
N ALA A 346 -9.09 6.85 8.44
CA ALA A 346 -8.87 5.53 8.99
C ALA A 346 -8.73 4.48 7.87
N PHE A 347 -7.68 3.67 8.00
CA PHE A 347 -7.49 2.43 7.26
C PHE A 347 -7.86 1.26 8.18
N PHE A 348 -8.62 0.28 7.69
CA PHE A 348 -9.08 -0.84 8.51
C PHE A 348 -9.02 -2.16 7.76
N GLY A 349 -9.00 -3.26 8.51
CA GLY A 349 -9.00 -4.61 7.95
C GLY A 349 -10.40 -5.14 7.75
N LEU A 350 -10.60 -5.92 6.69
CA LEU A 350 -11.75 -6.78 6.49
C LEU A 350 -11.29 -8.24 6.45
N GLY A 351 -11.64 -9.01 7.45
CA GLY A 351 -11.26 -10.42 7.53
C GLY A 351 -11.77 -11.20 6.33
N SER A 352 -10.89 -11.97 5.71
CA SER A 352 -11.16 -12.65 4.44
C SER A 352 -11.19 -14.18 4.54
N GLY A 353 -10.91 -14.71 5.73
CA GLY A 353 -11.03 -16.13 6.06
C GLY A 353 -9.82 -16.63 6.84
N THR A 354 -10.06 -17.50 7.82
CA THR A 354 -9.01 -18.10 8.65
C THR A 354 -8.12 -19.07 7.89
N ASP A 355 -8.70 -19.76 6.89
CA ASP A 355 -8.02 -20.80 6.10
C ASP A 355 -7.59 -20.30 4.71
N GLN A 356 -7.67 -18.99 4.48
CA GLN A 356 -7.27 -18.40 3.20
C GLN A 356 -5.74 -18.33 3.10
N PRO A 357 -5.16 -18.55 1.89
CA PRO A 357 -3.75 -18.27 1.64
C PRO A 357 -3.36 -16.86 2.09
N GLN A 358 -2.09 -16.70 2.50
CA GLN A 358 -1.57 -15.39 2.86
C GLN A 358 -1.43 -14.50 1.61
N LEU A 359 -1.45 -13.20 1.83
CA LEU A 359 -1.17 -12.22 0.77
C LEU A 359 0.22 -12.49 0.18
N HIS A 360 0.37 -12.22 -1.11
CA HIS A 360 1.58 -12.45 -1.93
C HIS A 360 1.90 -13.93 -2.15
N HIS A 361 1.05 -14.87 -1.70
CA HIS A 361 1.15 -16.25 -2.14
C HIS A 361 0.52 -16.43 -3.52
N SER A 362 1.13 -17.28 -4.35
CA SER A 362 0.68 -17.54 -5.73
C SER A 362 -0.75 -18.07 -5.87
N ASP A 363 -1.27 -18.71 -4.83
CA ASP A 363 -2.59 -19.32 -4.73
C ASP A 363 -3.63 -18.42 -4.03
N TYR A 364 -3.26 -17.20 -3.65
CA TYR A 364 -4.23 -16.22 -3.14
C TYR A 364 -5.27 -15.86 -4.21
N ASP A 365 -6.54 -15.85 -3.81
CA ASP A 365 -7.69 -15.35 -4.56
C ASP A 365 -8.64 -14.62 -3.61
N PHE A 366 -9.20 -13.50 -4.05
CA PHE A 366 -10.08 -12.67 -3.25
C PHE A 366 -11.48 -13.31 -3.12
N PRO A 367 -12.09 -13.33 -1.91
CA PRO A 367 -13.39 -13.95 -1.71
C PRO A 367 -14.53 -12.97 -2.03
N ASP A 368 -15.25 -13.22 -3.13
CA ASP A 368 -16.33 -12.37 -3.67
C ASP A 368 -17.43 -12.00 -2.67
N ASP A 369 -17.71 -12.88 -1.71
CA ASP A 369 -18.73 -12.67 -0.67
C ASP A 369 -18.41 -11.48 0.23
N LEU A 370 -17.18 -10.95 0.20
CA LEU A 370 -16.79 -9.72 0.90
C LEU A 370 -17.23 -8.43 0.19
N ILE A 371 -17.51 -8.46 -1.12
CA ILE A 371 -17.86 -7.25 -1.90
C ILE A 371 -19.03 -6.49 -1.25
N PRO A 372 -20.16 -7.15 -0.92
CA PRO A 372 -21.26 -6.49 -0.23
C PRO A 372 -20.87 -5.91 1.14
N THR A 373 -20.04 -6.60 1.91
CA THR A 373 -19.65 -6.18 3.26
C THR A 373 -18.81 -4.91 3.21
N GLY A 374 -17.77 -4.88 2.38
CA GLY A 374 -16.91 -3.72 2.22
C GLY A 374 -17.68 -2.49 1.72
N ALA A 375 -18.51 -2.66 0.69
CA ALA A 375 -19.29 -1.57 0.13
C ALA A 375 -20.31 -1.00 1.13
N ARG A 376 -21.00 -1.87 1.89
CA ARG A 376 -21.93 -1.43 2.94
C ARG A 376 -21.21 -0.74 4.09
N LEU A 377 -20.02 -1.18 4.47
CA LEU A 377 -19.21 -0.52 5.50
C LEU A 377 -18.86 0.91 5.09
N PHE A 378 -18.33 1.10 3.88
CA PHE A 378 -18.06 2.44 3.36
C PHE A 378 -19.33 3.30 3.29
N TYR A 379 -20.44 2.74 2.81
CA TYR A 379 -21.71 3.47 2.77
C TYR A 379 -22.20 3.87 4.17
N ALA A 380 -22.09 2.98 5.15
CA ALA A 380 -22.46 3.28 6.53
C ALA A 380 -21.55 4.35 7.15
N ILE A 381 -20.25 4.39 6.83
CA ILE A 381 -19.34 5.48 7.25
C ILE A 381 -19.82 6.83 6.71
N ILE A 382 -20.27 6.89 5.45
CA ILE A 382 -20.86 8.12 4.88
C ILE A 382 -22.06 8.58 5.72
N GLN A 383 -22.92 7.64 6.12
CA GLN A 383 -24.09 7.94 6.94
C GLN A 383 -23.69 8.47 8.33
N GLU A 384 -22.67 7.89 8.98
CA GLU A 384 -22.20 8.38 10.29
C GLU A 384 -21.56 9.77 10.21
N ILE A 385 -21.01 10.17 9.06
CA ILE A 385 -20.40 11.50 8.87
C ILE A 385 -21.45 12.57 8.56
N ILE A 386 -22.50 12.21 7.83
CA ILE A 386 -23.46 13.17 7.25
C ILE A 386 -24.72 13.32 8.11
N ASN A 387 -25.06 12.32 8.94
CA ASN A 387 -26.25 12.34 9.79
C ASN A 387 -26.07 13.11 11.11
#